data_AF-A0A0W0XRI1-F1
#
_entry.id   AF-A0A0W0XRI1-F1
#
_cell.length_a   1.000
_cell.length_b   1.000
_cell.length_c   1.000
_cell.angle_alpha   90.00
_cell.angle_beta   90.00
_cell.angle_gamma   90.00
#
_symmetry.space_group_name_H-M   'P 1'
#
loop_
_entity.id
_entity.type
_entity.pdbx_description
1 polymer ?
#
loop_
_entity_poly.entity_id
_entity_poly.type
_entity_poly.pdbx_seq_one_letter_code
_entity_poly.pdbx_strand_id
1 'polypeptide(L)'
;MINFCRKMVLFALLLSFAGALSANGNDQLYYRNFWHPDYRGARLDYCTMDGSQCGMAVANRYCKTMGYLRANQAIKANNLGVTKYIDSRGRCQGWLCNGFKTIRCVGSVSKKPPKFYHYSMRRFVYPRYDNFRIDWCYDGEKGCGRRVAQSFCRRMGFLQAKKFTIERCVPATKALGNQKLCFGPQCNGFSEITCSR
;
A
#
# COMPACT_ATOMS: atom_id res chain seq x y z
N MET A 1 -33.57 11.67 63.69
CA MET A 1 -32.20 11.42 63.16
C MET A 1 -32.11 10.28 62.12
N ILE A 2 -33.11 9.41 61.95
CA ILE A 2 -33.05 8.27 61.00
C ILE A 2 -33.28 8.67 59.53
N ASN A 3 -34.05 9.74 59.28
CA ASN A 3 -34.39 10.19 57.92
C ASN A 3 -33.25 10.89 57.17
N PHE A 4 -32.20 11.36 57.86
CA PHE A 4 -31.09 12.09 57.24
C PHE A 4 -30.04 11.14 56.66
N CYS A 5 -29.71 10.05 57.37
CA CYS A 5 -28.84 8.99 56.85
C CYS A 5 -29.44 8.29 55.63
N ARG A 6 -30.76 8.07 55.59
CA ARG A 6 -31.42 7.40 54.46
C ARG A 6 -31.38 8.23 53.18
N LYS A 7 -31.43 9.57 53.29
CA LYS A 7 -31.32 10.48 52.14
C LYS A 7 -29.88 10.62 51.64
N MET A 8 -28.87 10.60 52.52
CA MET A 8 -27.47 10.58 52.11
C MET A 8 -27.07 9.30 51.37
N VAL A 9 -27.57 8.14 51.80
CA VAL A 9 -27.29 6.86 51.11
C VAL A 9 -27.92 6.82 49.71
N LEU A 10 -29.14 7.35 49.55
CA LEU A 10 -29.79 7.45 48.24
C LEU A 10 -29.07 8.42 47.29
N PHE A 11 -28.53 9.53 47.81
CA PHE A 11 -27.77 10.49 47.00
C PHE A 11 -26.40 9.93 46.57
N ALA A 12 -25.73 9.17 47.45
CA ALA A 12 -24.49 8.48 47.13
C ALA A 12 -24.69 7.37 46.09
N LEU A 13 -25.80 6.62 46.15
CA LEU A 13 -26.14 5.59 45.15
C LEU A 13 -26.44 6.16 43.75
N LEU A 14 -27.00 7.37 43.66
CA LEU A 14 -27.27 8.05 42.39
C LEU A 14 -25.99 8.60 41.73
N LEU A 15 -25.00 9.04 42.52
CA LEU A 15 -23.70 9.50 42.01
C LEU A 15 -22.81 8.36 41.49
N SER A 16 -22.99 7.14 42.00
CA SER A 16 -22.26 5.95 41.53
C SER A 16 -22.66 5.48 40.13
N PHE A 17 -23.82 5.90 39.62
CA PHE A 17 -24.34 5.46 38.31
C PHE A 17 -24.03 6.42 37.15
N ALA A 18 -23.48 7.61 37.43
CA ALA A 18 -23.16 8.58 36.38
C ALA A 18 -21.81 8.35 35.68
N GLY A 19 -21.02 7.36 36.10
CA GLY A 19 -19.67 7.12 35.59
C GLY A 19 -19.55 6.31 34.29
N ALA A 20 -20.65 5.80 33.75
CA ALA A 20 -20.63 5.00 32.53
C ALA A 20 -21.31 5.77 31.40
N LEU A 21 -20.53 6.45 30.55
CA LEU A 21 -20.80 6.65 29.11
C LEU A 21 -19.74 7.59 28.52
N SER A 22 -18.63 7.00 28.06
CA SER A 22 -17.86 7.49 26.91
C SER A 22 -16.85 6.42 26.48
N ALA A 23 -17.35 5.28 25.98
CA ALA A 23 -16.54 4.41 25.14
C ALA A 23 -16.43 5.10 23.76
N ASN A 24 -15.48 6.03 23.64
CA ASN A 24 -15.17 6.68 22.37
C ASN A 24 -14.74 5.59 21.36
N GLY A 25 -15.15 5.76 20.10
CA GLY A 25 -15.28 4.69 19.11
C GLY A 25 -14.11 3.70 19.09
N ASN A 26 -14.43 2.42 19.22
CA ASN A 26 -13.49 1.31 19.14
C ASN A 26 -12.85 1.26 17.74
N ASP A 27 -11.81 2.07 17.50
CA ASP A 27 -10.96 1.97 16.32
C ASP A 27 -10.17 0.68 16.49
N GLN A 28 -10.44 -0.32 15.65
CA GLN A 28 -9.66 -1.54 15.67
C GLN A 28 -8.25 -1.22 15.20
N LEU A 29 -7.35 -1.05 16.17
CA LEU A 29 -5.93 -0.92 15.92
C LEU A 29 -5.38 -2.28 15.51
N TYR A 30 -4.54 -2.28 14.49
CA TYR A 30 -3.75 -3.45 14.10
C TYR A 30 -2.27 -3.10 14.12
N TYR A 31 -1.44 -4.11 14.32
CA TYR A 31 -0.01 -3.94 14.53
C TYR A 31 0.77 -4.70 13.46
N ARG A 32 1.86 -4.12 12.98
CA ARG A 32 2.83 -4.80 12.12
C ARG A 32 4.24 -4.62 12.63
N ASN A 33 4.96 -5.73 12.75
CA ASN A 33 6.39 -5.74 13.06
C ASN A 33 7.18 -5.71 11.75
N PHE A 34 8.05 -4.71 11.61
CA PHE A 34 9.09 -4.64 10.59
C PHE A 34 10.40 -5.10 11.22
N TRP A 35 10.78 -6.33 10.94
CA TRP A 35 12.09 -6.88 11.29
C TRP A 35 13.11 -6.37 10.31
N HIS A 36 14.24 -5.89 10.82
CA HIS A 36 15.31 -5.32 10.00
C HIS A 36 14.75 -4.33 8.95
N PRO A 37 14.08 -3.23 9.38
CA PRO A 37 13.44 -2.31 8.47
C PRO A 37 14.44 -1.65 7.52
N ASP A 38 14.09 -1.66 6.23
CA ASP A 38 14.87 -1.08 5.15
C ASP A 38 14.21 0.19 4.62
N TYR A 39 15.04 1.18 4.30
CA TYR A 39 14.62 2.44 3.71
C TYR A 39 15.49 2.75 2.51
N ARG A 40 14.85 2.92 1.34
CA ARG A 40 15.52 3.20 0.05
C ARG A 40 16.64 2.17 -0.26
N GLY A 41 16.35 0.90 -0.03
CA GLY A 41 17.21 -0.24 -0.40
C GLY A 41 18.41 -0.49 0.54
N ALA A 42 18.41 0.07 1.75
CA ALA A 42 19.41 -0.27 2.78
C ALA A 42 18.78 -0.21 4.19
N ARG A 43 19.50 -0.71 5.20
CA ARG A 43 19.09 -0.69 6.61
C ARG A 43 18.78 0.75 7.04
N LEU A 44 17.62 0.97 7.65
CA LEU A 44 17.25 2.27 8.19
C LEU A 44 18.17 2.63 9.38
N ASP A 45 18.71 3.85 9.37
CA ASP A 45 19.51 4.39 10.47
C ASP A 45 18.64 4.68 11.70
N TYR A 46 19.20 4.45 12.89
CA TYR A 46 18.51 4.68 14.17
C TYR A 46 18.22 6.17 14.44
N CYS A 47 19.00 7.07 13.86
CA CYS A 47 18.91 8.51 14.04
C CYS A 47 18.71 9.26 12.71
N THR A 48 18.37 10.54 12.79
CA THR A 48 18.47 11.50 11.68
C THR A 48 19.93 11.81 11.37
N MET A 49 20.18 12.41 10.20
CA MET A 49 21.55 12.69 9.73
C MET A 49 22.36 13.57 10.69
N ASP A 50 21.71 14.54 11.32
CA ASP A 50 22.30 15.46 12.31
C ASP A 50 22.37 14.87 13.72
N GLY A 51 21.81 13.66 13.94
CA GLY A 51 21.70 13.03 15.25
C GLY A 51 20.68 13.66 16.19
N SER A 52 19.90 14.66 15.77
CA SER A 52 18.97 15.38 16.66
C SER A 52 17.76 14.55 17.08
N GLN A 53 17.37 13.56 16.25
CA GLN A 53 16.24 12.69 16.52
C GLN A 53 16.63 11.22 16.33
N CYS A 54 16.37 10.40 17.34
CA CYS A 54 16.68 8.97 17.30
C CYS A 54 15.49 8.11 17.75
N GLY A 55 15.58 6.81 17.47
CA GLY A 55 14.67 5.82 18.02
C GLY A 55 13.23 6.02 17.58
N MET A 56 12.33 6.31 18.53
CA MET A 56 10.89 6.39 18.27
C MET A 56 10.53 7.51 17.28
N ALA A 57 11.27 8.62 17.25
CA ALA A 57 11.03 9.72 16.31
C ALA A 57 11.23 9.25 14.86
N VAL A 58 12.37 8.61 14.58
CA VAL A 58 12.69 8.02 13.27
C VAL A 58 11.73 6.88 12.96
N ALA A 59 11.42 6.00 13.92
CA ALA A 59 10.48 4.91 13.74
C ALA A 59 9.06 5.40 13.42
N ASN A 60 8.60 6.49 14.04
CA ASN A 60 7.33 7.13 13.72
C ASN A 60 7.31 7.62 12.27
N ARG A 61 8.37 8.29 11.84
CA ARG A 61 8.50 8.76 10.45
C ARG A 61 8.54 7.61 9.46
N TYR A 62 9.22 6.52 9.81
CA TYR A 62 9.24 5.28 9.03
C TYR A 62 7.84 4.68 8.90
N CYS A 63 7.13 4.49 10.01
CA CYS A 63 5.77 3.96 10.01
C CYS A 63 4.81 4.82 9.18
N LYS A 64 4.87 6.16 9.32
CA LYS A 64 4.09 7.10 8.50
C LYS A 64 4.40 6.95 7.01
N THR A 65 5.68 6.80 6.66
CA THR A 65 6.11 6.56 5.27
C THR A 65 5.59 5.23 4.73
N MET A 66 5.44 4.22 5.59
CA MET A 66 4.87 2.91 5.26
C MET A 66 3.33 2.88 5.28
N GLY A 67 2.66 4.01 5.53
CA GLY A 67 1.19 4.12 5.54
C GLY A 67 0.53 3.78 6.88
N TYR A 68 1.29 3.73 7.96
CA TYR A 68 0.79 3.51 9.33
C TYR A 68 0.64 4.84 10.08
N LEU A 69 -0.10 4.85 11.18
CA LEU A 69 -0.32 6.06 11.98
C LEU A 69 0.97 6.51 12.68
N ARG A 70 1.64 5.55 13.33
CA ARG A 70 2.83 5.78 14.17
C ARG A 70 3.52 4.45 14.50
N ALA A 71 4.69 4.55 15.11
CA ALA A 71 5.30 3.45 15.83
C ALA A 71 4.76 3.39 17.28
N ASN A 72 4.79 2.20 17.87
CA ASN A 72 4.67 2.02 19.32
C ASN A 72 5.80 1.18 19.92
N GLN A 73 6.76 0.77 19.10
CA GLN A 73 7.98 0.08 19.54
C GLN A 73 9.10 0.35 18.53
N ALA A 74 10.32 0.54 19.05
CA ALA A 74 11.52 0.74 18.25
C ALA A 74 12.72 0.11 18.99
N ILE A 75 13.16 -1.06 18.53
CA ILE A 75 14.30 -1.80 19.12
C ILE A 75 15.55 -1.49 18.31
N LYS A 76 16.59 -0.98 18.96
CA LYS A 76 17.87 -0.64 18.33
C LYS A 76 18.65 -1.90 17.94
N ALA A 77 19.32 -1.85 16.79
CA ALA A 77 20.38 -2.77 16.40
C ALA A 77 21.69 -1.98 16.31
N ASN A 78 22.71 -2.42 17.03
CA ASN A 78 23.98 -1.72 17.09
C ASN A 78 24.93 -2.20 15.98
N ASN A 79 25.86 -1.32 15.59
CA ASN A 79 27.04 -1.66 14.79
C ASN A 79 26.73 -2.39 13.47
N LEU A 80 25.77 -1.86 12.70
CA LEU A 80 25.37 -2.43 11.41
C LEU A 80 26.33 -2.08 10.26
N GLY A 81 27.27 -1.16 10.47
CA GLY A 81 28.27 -0.78 9.48
C GLY A 81 27.76 0.19 8.41
N VAL A 82 26.59 -0.07 7.81
CA VAL A 82 25.99 0.80 6.78
C VAL A 82 24.50 0.94 6.99
N THR A 83 24.03 2.18 7.08
CA THR A 83 22.61 2.54 7.28
C THR A 83 22.25 3.81 6.51
N LYS A 84 20.98 4.02 6.22
CA LYS A 84 20.47 5.23 5.54
C LYS A 84 19.60 6.07 6.45
N TYR A 85 19.85 7.38 6.45
CA TYR A 85 19.04 8.34 7.18
C TYR A 85 17.65 8.50 6.53
N ILE A 86 16.63 8.69 7.35
CA ILE A 86 15.25 8.83 6.86
C ILE A 86 14.95 10.21 6.30
N ASP A 87 15.69 11.21 6.74
CA ASP A 87 15.46 12.64 6.52
C ASP A 87 16.39 13.24 5.45
N SER A 88 17.34 12.45 4.94
CA SER A 88 18.28 12.90 3.91
C SER A 88 18.51 11.82 2.84
N ARG A 89 19.37 12.13 1.85
CA ARG A 89 19.91 11.12 0.93
C ARG A 89 21.23 10.51 1.43
N GLY A 90 21.75 11.02 2.53
CA GLY A 90 22.99 10.56 3.14
C GLY A 90 22.87 9.15 3.73
N ARG A 91 24.02 8.58 4.05
CA ARG A 91 24.15 7.29 4.72
C ARG A 91 25.16 7.41 5.85
N CYS A 92 24.98 6.63 6.90
CA CYS A 92 26.02 6.39 7.87
C CYS A 92 26.91 5.24 7.36
N GLN A 93 28.22 5.40 7.48
CA GLN A 93 29.19 4.33 7.22
C GLN A 93 30.18 4.22 8.39
N GLY A 94 30.45 3.00 8.83
CA GLY A 94 31.37 2.69 9.92
C GLY A 94 30.70 1.97 11.09
N TRP A 95 31.54 1.57 12.06
CA TRP A 95 31.11 0.73 13.19
C TRP A 95 30.08 1.42 14.10
N LEU A 96 30.07 2.75 14.16
CA LEU A 96 29.12 3.51 14.99
C LEU A 96 27.69 3.56 14.41
N CYS A 97 27.51 3.10 13.17
CA CYS A 97 26.23 3.14 12.49
C CYS A 97 25.27 2.11 13.08
N ASN A 98 24.13 2.61 13.55
CA ASN A 98 23.11 1.82 14.20
C ASN A 98 21.84 1.86 13.38
N GLY A 99 21.02 0.81 13.48
CA GLY A 99 19.70 0.78 12.89
C GLY A 99 18.67 0.23 13.85
N PHE A 100 17.63 -0.38 13.30
CA PHE A 100 16.59 -1.01 14.08
C PHE A 100 16.62 -2.53 13.92
N LYS A 101 16.53 -3.28 15.01
CA LYS A 101 16.21 -4.71 14.98
C LYS A 101 14.76 -4.89 14.57
N THR A 102 13.87 -4.12 15.18
CA THR A 102 12.42 -4.17 14.93
C THR A 102 11.79 -2.80 15.13
N ILE A 103 10.85 -2.45 14.26
CA ILE A 103 9.89 -1.37 14.49
C ILE A 103 8.49 -1.97 14.46
N ARG A 104 7.66 -1.70 15.48
CA ARG A 104 6.24 -2.04 15.46
C ARG A 104 5.42 -0.82 15.10
N CYS A 105 4.74 -0.89 13.97
CA CYS A 105 3.84 0.14 13.49
C CYS A 105 2.40 -0.16 13.90
N VAL A 106 1.67 0.90 14.24
CA VAL A 106 0.23 0.88 14.57
C VAL A 106 -0.54 1.44 13.38
N GLY A 107 -1.48 0.66 12.87
CA GLY A 107 -2.48 1.11 11.91
C GLY A 107 -3.87 1.10 12.55
N SER A 108 -4.81 1.83 11.95
CA SER A 108 -6.23 1.77 12.29
C SER A 108 -7.00 1.17 11.12
N VAL A 109 -7.88 0.23 11.41
CA VAL A 109 -8.87 -0.22 10.43
C VAL A 109 -9.97 0.84 10.35
N SER A 110 -10.07 1.51 9.21
CA SER A 110 -11.20 2.42 8.97
C SER A 110 -12.49 1.62 8.95
N LYS A 111 -13.45 1.99 9.81
CA LYS A 111 -14.82 1.42 9.82
C LYS A 111 -15.55 1.63 8.49
N LYS A 112 -15.11 2.62 7.72
CA LYS A 112 -15.49 2.81 6.32
C LYS A 112 -14.36 2.25 5.46
N PRO A 113 -14.46 1.03 4.91
CA PRO A 113 -13.47 0.57 3.96
C PRO A 113 -13.32 1.64 2.88
N PRO A 114 -12.09 1.94 2.41
CA PRO A 114 -11.92 2.90 1.32
C PRO A 114 -12.84 2.46 0.19
N LYS A 115 -13.72 3.36 -0.24
CA LYS A 115 -14.65 3.05 -1.31
C LYS A 115 -13.81 2.60 -2.51
N PHE A 116 -14.17 1.49 -3.14
CA PHE A 116 -13.35 0.78 -4.14
C PHE A 116 -12.91 1.63 -5.35
N TYR A 117 -13.42 2.86 -5.50
CA TYR A 117 -13.26 3.70 -6.68
C TYR A 117 -11.87 4.33 -6.90
N HIS A 118 -10.95 4.32 -5.92
CA HIS A 118 -9.61 4.86 -6.16
C HIS A 118 -8.63 3.87 -6.81
N TYR A 119 -9.03 2.60 -6.93
CA TYR A 119 -8.23 1.55 -7.58
C TYR A 119 -9.06 0.65 -8.50
N SER A 120 -10.34 1.00 -8.74
CA SER A 120 -11.25 0.19 -9.53
C SER A 120 -11.02 0.30 -11.02
N MET A 121 -10.33 1.31 -11.55
CA MET A 121 -10.17 1.49 -12.99
C MET A 121 -8.77 1.99 -13.35
N ARG A 122 -8.12 1.36 -14.32
CA ARG A 122 -6.81 1.76 -14.83
C ARG A 122 -6.80 1.73 -16.35
N ARG A 123 -6.34 2.83 -16.95
CA ARG A 123 -6.12 2.93 -18.40
C ARG A 123 -4.68 2.58 -18.74
N PHE A 124 -4.51 1.65 -19.67
CA PHE A 124 -3.25 1.25 -20.27
C PHE A 124 -3.20 1.80 -21.69
N VAL A 125 -2.28 2.72 -21.94
CA VAL A 125 -2.01 3.26 -23.28
C VAL A 125 -0.97 2.38 -23.96
N TYR A 126 -1.21 2.00 -25.22
CA TYR A 126 -0.38 1.06 -25.97
C TYR A 126 -0.02 -0.19 -25.16
N PRO A 127 -1.00 -0.93 -24.62
CA PRO A 127 -0.78 -2.00 -23.66
C PRO A 127 0.20 -3.04 -24.22
N ARG A 128 1.19 -3.39 -23.39
CA ARG A 128 2.27 -4.32 -23.72
C ARG A 128 2.28 -5.51 -22.78
N TYR A 129 2.75 -6.65 -23.30
CA TYR A 129 3.02 -7.86 -22.55
C TYR A 129 4.36 -8.43 -23.03
N ASP A 130 5.28 -8.74 -22.11
CA ASP A 130 6.65 -9.20 -22.40
C ASP A 130 7.35 -8.34 -23.48
N ASN A 131 7.32 -7.01 -23.30
CA ASN A 131 7.91 -5.98 -24.16
C ASN A 131 7.21 -5.70 -25.50
N PHE A 132 6.30 -6.56 -25.97
CA PHE A 132 5.57 -6.35 -27.22
C PHE A 132 4.19 -5.74 -26.99
N ARG A 133 3.74 -4.89 -27.93
CA ARG A 133 2.37 -4.39 -27.95
C ARG A 133 1.42 -5.55 -28.25
N ILE A 134 0.30 -5.60 -27.54
CA ILE A 134 -0.64 -6.71 -27.65
C ILE A 134 -1.42 -6.60 -28.96
N ASP A 135 -1.50 -7.73 -29.67
CA ASP A 135 -2.30 -7.88 -30.87
C ASP A 135 -3.80 -7.75 -30.58
N TRP A 136 -4.55 -7.17 -31.51
CA TRP A 136 -5.99 -7.02 -31.40
C TRP A 136 -6.72 -8.38 -31.24
N CYS A 137 -6.17 -9.44 -31.82
CA CYS A 137 -6.71 -10.80 -31.82
C CYS A 137 -5.95 -11.73 -30.87
N TYR A 138 -6.68 -12.64 -30.20
CA TYR A 138 -6.12 -13.46 -29.13
C TYR A 138 -5.03 -14.39 -29.62
N ASP A 139 -5.24 -14.97 -30.81
CA ASP A 139 -4.29 -15.87 -31.48
C ASP A 139 -3.73 -15.26 -32.77
N GLY A 140 -3.92 -13.95 -32.98
CA GLY A 140 -3.53 -13.21 -34.20
C GLY A 140 -4.61 -13.12 -35.28
N GLU A 141 -5.62 -14.00 -35.24
CA GLU A 141 -6.72 -14.00 -36.22
C GLU A 141 -8.11 -14.10 -35.57
N LYS A 142 -8.22 -14.86 -34.47
CA LYS A 142 -9.48 -15.17 -33.80
C LYS A 142 -9.56 -14.53 -32.42
N GLY A 143 -10.79 -14.34 -31.94
CA GLY A 143 -11.05 -13.88 -30.58
C GLY A 143 -10.61 -12.44 -30.33
N CYS A 144 -10.94 -11.53 -31.24
CA CYS A 144 -10.43 -10.17 -31.22
C CYS A 144 -11.20 -9.21 -30.30
N GLY A 145 -10.55 -8.10 -29.93
CA GLY A 145 -11.12 -7.04 -29.10
C GLY A 145 -11.35 -7.50 -27.66
N ARG A 146 -12.62 -7.71 -27.27
CA ARG A 146 -13.02 -7.91 -25.86
C ARG A 146 -12.30 -9.08 -25.20
N ARG A 147 -12.16 -10.21 -25.90
CA ARG A 147 -11.53 -11.43 -25.32
C ARG A 147 -10.06 -11.16 -24.96
N VAL A 148 -9.29 -10.53 -25.84
CA VAL A 148 -7.89 -10.15 -25.54
C VAL A 148 -7.82 -9.11 -24.44
N ALA A 149 -8.65 -8.07 -24.53
CA ALA A 149 -8.67 -7.01 -23.53
C ALA A 149 -8.99 -7.56 -22.13
N GLN A 150 -9.96 -8.49 -22.03
CA GLN A 150 -10.31 -9.17 -20.80
C GLN A 150 -9.13 -10.01 -20.27
N SER A 151 -8.49 -10.81 -21.12
CA SER A 151 -7.32 -11.62 -20.75
C SER A 151 -6.14 -10.76 -20.30
N PHE A 152 -5.89 -9.63 -20.97
CA PHE A 152 -4.89 -8.65 -20.56
C PHE A 152 -5.22 -8.08 -19.18
N CYS A 153 -6.44 -7.60 -18.95
CA CYS A 153 -6.84 -7.05 -17.67
C CYS A 153 -6.70 -8.07 -16.53
N ARG A 154 -7.05 -9.34 -16.76
CA ARG A 154 -6.85 -10.42 -15.77
C ARG A 154 -5.38 -10.65 -15.46
N ARG A 155 -4.49 -10.66 -16.47
CA ARG A 155 -3.03 -10.76 -16.27
C ARG A 155 -2.46 -9.56 -15.51
N MET A 156 -3.08 -8.38 -15.66
CA MET A 156 -2.71 -7.17 -14.91
C MET A 156 -3.35 -7.07 -13.52
N GLY A 157 -4.11 -8.08 -13.07
CA GLY A 157 -4.72 -8.13 -11.74
C GLY A 157 -6.10 -7.47 -11.61
N PHE A 158 -6.78 -7.20 -12.73
CA PHE A 158 -8.13 -6.61 -12.78
C PHE A 158 -9.19 -7.67 -13.11
N LEU A 159 -10.46 -7.43 -12.76
CA LEU A 159 -11.54 -8.40 -13.02
C LEU A 159 -12.06 -8.34 -14.45
N GLN A 160 -12.06 -7.16 -15.08
CA GLN A 160 -12.65 -6.97 -16.41
C GLN A 160 -12.05 -5.85 -17.24
N ALA A 161 -12.28 -5.90 -18.57
CA ALA A 161 -12.04 -4.79 -19.48
C ALA A 161 -13.33 -3.97 -19.66
N LYS A 162 -13.25 -2.67 -19.42
CA LYS A 162 -14.37 -1.72 -19.56
C LYS A 162 -14.43 -1.04 -20.91
N LYS A 163 -13.28 -0.60 -21.40
CA LYS A 163 -13.15 0.08 -22.69
C LYS A 163 -11.85 -0.36 -23.35
N PHE A 164 -11.86 -0.51 -24.65
CA PHE A 164 -10.66 -0.79 -25.42
C PHE A 164 -10.84 -0.27 -26.84
N THR A 165 -9.76 0.21 -27.44
CA THR A 165 -9.79 0.85 -28.75
C THR A 165 -8.71 0.22 -29.62
N ILE A 166 -9.06 -0.08 -30.87
CA ILE A 166 -8.13 -0.61 -31.86
C ILE A 166 -7.27 0.51 -32.45
N GLU A 167 -6.02 0.18 -32.76
CA GLU A 167 -5.16 0.92 -33.65
C GLU A 167 -4.78 0.01 -34.81
N ARG A 168 -4.98 0.50 -36.03
CA ARG A 168 -4.66 -0.25 -37.25
C ARG A 168 -3.25 0.08 -37.73
N CYS A 169 -2.66 -0.82 -38.50
CA CYS A 169 -1.35 -0.62 -39.14
C CYS A 169 -0.21 -0.38 -38.13
N VAL A 170 -0.18 -1.18 -37.06
CA VAL A 170 0.86 -1.13 -36.03
C VAL A 170 2.08 -1.90 -36.52
N PRO A 171 3.33 -1.39 -36.37
CA PRO A 171 4.52 -2.04 -36.94
C PRO A 171 4.76 -3.47 -36.47
N ALA A 172 4.50 -3.74 -35.18
CA ALA A 172 4.66 -5.05 -34.58
C ALA A 172 3.70 -5.26 -33.41
N THR A 173 3.11 -6.46 -33.35
CA THR A 173 2.23 -6.90 -32.26
C THR A 173 2.51 -8.34 -31.88
N LYS A 174 2.07 -8.73 -30.68
CA LYS A 174 2.16 -10.11 -30.18
C LYS A 174 0.81 -10.59 -29.70
N ALA A 175 0.37 -11.73 -30.21
CA ALA A 175 -0.86 -12.39 -29.81
C ALA A 175 -0.72 -12.94 -28.38
N LEU A 176 -1.75 -12.72 -27.54
CA LEU A 176 -1.68 -13.05 -26.11
C LEU A 176 -1.88 -14.55 -25.82
N GLY A 177 -2.58 -15.27 -26.71
CA GLY A 177 -2.92 -16.68 -26.57
C GLY A 177 -1.79 -17.61 -26.98
N ASN A 178 -1.36 -17.52 -28.24
CA ASN A 178 -0.32 -18.38 -28.83
C ASN A 178 1.07 -17.73 -28.91
N GLN A 179 1.22 -16.48 -28.42
CA GLN A 179 2.49 -15.74 -28.44
C GLN A 179 3.06 -15.45 -29.83
N LYS A 180 2.28 -15.64 -30.92
CA LYS A 180 2.69 -15.37 -32.29
C LYS A 180 2.95 -13.88 -32.50
N LEU A 181 4.04 -13.55 -33.18
CA LEU A 181 4.38 -12.18 -33.57
C LEU A 181 3.76 -11.85 -34.92
N CYS A 182 3.30 -10.61 -35.06
CA CYS A 182 2.88 -10.03 -36.33
C CYS A 182 3.80 -8.84 -36.62
N PHE A 183 4.28 -8.74 -37.86
CA PHE A 183 5.10 -7.63 -38.34
C PHE A 183 4.55 -7.09 -39.65
N GLY A 184 4.41 -5.77 -39.77
CA GLY A 184 3.97 -5.10 -40.99
C GLY A 184 2.62 -4.39 -40.89
N PRO A 185 2.19 -3.71 -41.96
CA PRO A 185 1.02 -2.83 -41.97
C PRO A 185 -0.32 -3.57 -41.77
N GLN A 186 -0.35 -4.89 -41.92
CA GLN A 186 -1.52 -5.72 -41.67
C GLN A 186 -1.80 -5.95 -40.17
N CYS A 187 -0.86 -5.64 -39.29
CA CYS A 187 -0.97 -5.89 -37.87
C CYS A 187 -1.80 -4.81 -37.17
N ASN A 188 -2.65 -5.24 -36.23
CA ASN A 188 -3.52 -4.36 -35.47
C ASN A 188 -3.26 -4.55 -33.98
N GLY A 189 -3.20 -3.46 -33.23
CA GLY A 189 -2.97 -3.48 -31.79
C GLY A 189 -4.02 -2.69 -31.03
N PHE A 190 -3.92 -2.68 -29.71
CA PHE A 190 -4.75 -1.80 -28.87
C PHE A 190 -4.09 -0.43 -28.73
N SER A 191 -4.81 0.68 -28.96
CA SER A 191 -4.36 2.04 -28.59
C SER A 191 -4.55 2.29 -27.10
N GLU A 192 -5.66 1.84 -26.54
CA GLU A 192 -5.92 1.84 -25.10
C GLU A 192 -6.72 0.62 -24.65
N ILE A 193 -6.46 0.15 -23.43
CA ILE A 193 -7.35 -0.74 -22.68
C ILE A 193 -7.58 -0.13 -21.29
N THR A 194 -8.85 0.06 -20.94
CA THR A 194 -9.27 0.45 -19.60
C THR A 194 -9.74 -0.79 -18.86
N CYS A 195 -8.99 -1.21 -17.86
CA CYS A 195 -9.31 -2.32 -16.99
C CYS A 195 -10.06 -1.83 -15.76
N SER A 196 -10.94 -2.66 -15.21
CA SER A 196 -11.54 -2.42 -13.91
C SER A 196 -11.54 -3.64 -13.00
N ARG A 197 -11.49 -3.39 -11.70
CA ARG A 197 -11.79 -4.38 -10.67
C ARG A 197 -13.28 -4.38 -10.41
#